data_AF-A0A2S7RYS6-F1
#
_entry.id   AF-A0A2S7RYS6-F1
#
_cell.length_a   1.000
_cell.length_b   1.000
_cell.length_c   1.000
_cell.angle_alpha   90.00
_cell.angle_beta   90.00
_cell.angle_gamma   90.00
#
_symmetry.space_group_name_H-M   'P 1'
#
loop_
_entity.id
_entity.type
_entity.pdbx_description
1 polymer ?
#
loop_
_entity_poly.entity_id
_entity_poly.type
_entity_poly.pdbx_seq_one_letter_code
_entity_poly.pdbx_strand_id
1 'polypeptide(L)'
;MNECREKLEGIIDEICEANHLPKPRTYRKIARRDYLNIARKKKKSGKQIRKAIGKQLNYIRRDLGYIDAFMEQGYTLRAKQVDLLGTLRKLYEQQLYMHTSRTHKVQDRIVSISQPFIRPIVRGKAKNPVEFGAKLDMGITNGYARIEKISFDAYNESECLIVAVERYKERMGVYPERVLADKIYRNRTNLSYCKELGIRLSGPSLGRPKKDQKIDKKQEYSDNCDRVEVERGFSLAKRKFGLRLIRTRLEETSLCVIALFILTMNLSKVSLRIFLTFIQWMGSPRIEPLMKP
;
A
#
# COMPACT_ATOMS: atom_id res chain seq x y z
N MET A 1 13.85 14.45 -6.58
CA MET A 1 14.99 15.16 -7.22
C MET A 1 15.12 16.59 -6.75
N ASN A 2 14.25 17.54 -7.12
CA ASN A 2 14.41 18.93 -6.62
C ASN A 2 14.34 19.03 -5.08
N GLU A 3 13.41 18.31 -4.45
CA GLU A 3 13.33 18.24 -2.99
C GLU A 3 14.61 17.62 -2.37
N CYS A 4 15.23 16.64 -3.04
CA CYS A 4 16.51 16.06 -2.58
C CYS A 4 17.61 17.11 -2.56
N ARG A 5 17.76 17.89 -3.65
CA ARG A 5 18.67 19.05 -3.69
C ARG A 5 18.38 20.03 -2.56
N GLU A 6 17.12 20.45 -2.37
CA GLU A 6 16.76 21.42 -1.32
C GLU A 6 17.10 20.90 0.08
N LYS A 7 16.95 19.59 0.33
CA LYS A 7 17.33 18.97 1.60
C LYS A 7 18.85 18.91 1.80
N LEU A 8 19.63 18.62 0.76
CA LEU A 8 21.10 18.64 0.83
C LEU A 8 21.63 20.06 1.07
N GLU A 9 21.08 21.05 0.36
CA GLU A 9 21.41 22.46 0.59
C GLU A 9 21.09 22.89 2.03
N GLY A 10 19.98 22.39 2.60
CA GLY A 10 19.65 22.61 4.01
C GLY A 10 20.65 21.98 4.98
N ILE A 11 21.10 20.75 4.71
CA ILE A 11 22.17 20.11 5.52
C ILE A 11 23.46 20.93 5.47
N ILE A 12 23.86 21.39 4.27
CA ILE A 12 25.04 22.26 4.09
C ILE A 12 24.88 23.56 4.88
N ASP A 13 23.72 24.22 4.79
CA ASP A 13 23.45 25.47 5.48
C ASP A 13 23.55 25.27 7.01
N GLU A 14 22.97 24.19 7.54
CA GLU A 14 23.02 23.86 8.97
C GLU A 14 24.44 23.56 9.47
N ILE A 15 25.26 22.83 8.70
CA ILE A 15 26.67 22.58 9.06
C ILE A 15 27.44 23.91 9.10
N CYS A 16 27.28 24.75 8.06
CA CYS A 16 28.02 26.00 7.96
C CYS A 16 27.62 26.98 9.07
N GLU A 17 26.34 27.07 9.38
CA GLU A 17 25.83 27.94 10.44
C GLU A 17 26.28 27.49 11.83
N ALA A 18 26.23 26.19 12.12
CA ALA A 18 26.64 25.64 13.42
C ALA A 18 28.16 25.79 13.69
N ASN A 19 28.98 25.87 12.64
CA ASN A 19 30.44 25.90 12.74
C ASN A 19 31.05 27.23 12.25
N HIS A 20 30.23 28.26 12.00
CA HIS A 20 30.66 29.56 11.47
C HIS A 20 31.51 29.49 10.19
N LEU A 21 31.21 28.54 9.30
CA LEU A 21 31.95 28.33 8.07
C LEU A 21 31.40 29.17 6.91
N PRO A 22 32.25 29.58 5.95
CA PRO A 22 31.78 30.21 4.73
C PRO A 22 30.95 29.21 3.90
N LYS A 23 29.75 29.63 3.47
CA LYS A 23 28.86 28.77 2.68
C LYS A 23 29.48 28.45 1.32
N PRO A 24 29.60 27.17 0.93
CA PRO A 24 30.15 26.81 -0.37
C PRO A 24 29.21 27.26 -1.50
N ARG A 25 29.77 27.43 -2.70
CA ARG A 25 29.00 27.84 -3.89
C ARG A 25 28.07 26.72 -4.34
N THR A 26 26.84 26.77 -3.85
CA THR A 26 25.71 25.94 -4.32
C THR A 26 25.04 26.58 -5.53
N TYR A 27 24.49 25.78 -6.43
CA TYR A 27 23.81 26.27 -7.64
C TYR A 27 22.31 26.53 -7.38
N ARG A 28 21.91 26.77 -6.12
CA ARG A 28 20.52 26.75 -5.65
C ARG A 28 19.55 27.59 -6.48
N LYS A 29 19.93 28.84 -6.79
CA LYS A 29 19.13 29.76 -7.63
C LYS A 29 18.97 29.23 -9.07
N ILE A 30 20.06 28.74 -9.66
CA ILE A 30 20.08 28.20 -11.02
C ILE A 30 19.26 26.90 -11.10
N ALA A 31 19.48 26.00 -10.14
CA ALA A 31 18.80 24.72 -10.06
C ALA A 31 17.29 24.85 -9.86
N ARG A 32 16.86 25.80 -9.00
CA ARG A 32 15.45 26.13 -8.81
C ARG A 32 14.81 26.65 -10.09
N ARG A 33 15.48 27.57 -10.80
CA ARG A 33 15.00 28.09 -12.10
C ARG A 33 14.87 26.98 -13.14
N ASP A 34 15.91 26.15 -13.27
CA ASP A 34 15.89 25.01 -14.19
C ASP A 34 14.75 24.02 -13.89
N TYR A 35 14.49 23.75 -12.60
CA TYR A 35 13.36 22.93 -12.17
C TYR A 35 12.03 23.58 -12.55
N LEU A 36 11.83 24.87 -12.22
CA LEU A 36 10.58 25.59 -12.49
C LEU A 36 10.25 25.66 -13.98
N ASN A 37 11.25 25.84 -14.84
CA ASN A 37 11.08 25.85 -16.30
C ASN A 37 10.45 24.56 -16.82
N ILE A 38 10.80 23.42 -16.20
CA ILE A 38 10.25 22.11 -16.56
C ILE A 38 8.93 21.86 -15.83
N ALA A 39 8.83 22.22 -14.56
CA ALA A 39 7.65 21.96 -13.73
C ALA A 39 6.41 22.69 -14.25
N ARG A 40 6.55 23.98 -14.61
CA ARG A 40 5.46 24.85 -15.09
C ARG A 40 4.94 24.50 -16.49
N LYS A 41 5.66 23.67 -17.24
CA LYS A 41 5.29 23.33 -18.62
C LYS A 41 4.16 22.31 -18.67
N LYS A 42 3.10 22.60 -19.44
CA LYS A 42 1.91 21.72 -19.59
C LYS A 42 2.22 20.37 -20.24
N LYS A 43 3.04 20.34 -21.30
CA LYS A 43 3.48 19.12 -22.01
C LYS A 43 5.00 19.05 -22.06
N LYS A 44 5.57 17.88 -21.75
CA LYS A 44 7.01 17.65 -21.61
C LYS A 44 7.41 16.46 -22.46
N SER A 45 8.41 16.61 -23.33
CA SER A 45 8.94 15.47 -24.10
C SER A 45 9.88 14.62 -23.25
N GLY A 46 10.06 13.34 -23.62
CA GLY A 46 11.01 12.45 -22.95
C GLY A 46 12.44 13.01 -22.93
N LYS A 47 12.87 13.64 -24.04
CA LYS A 47 14.17 14.33 -24.14
C LYS A 47 14.30 15.49 -23.15
N GLN A 48 13.23 16.27 -22.96
CA GLN A 48 13.20 17.37 -21.99
C GLN A 48 13.30 16.85 -20.55
N ILE A 49 12.52 15.81 -20.22
CA ILE A 49 12.55 15.18 -18.89
C ILE A 49 13.94 14.62 -18.60
N ARG A 50 14.53 13.88 -19.54
CA ARG A 50 15.87 13.28 -19.38
C ARG A 50 16.96 14.34 -19.20
N LYS A 51 16.92 15.44 -19.96
CA LYS A 51 17.85 16.58 -19.80
C LYS A 51 17.69 17.23 -18.42
N ALA A 52 16.45 17.43 -17.97
CA ALA A 52 16.17 18.01 -16.66
C ALA A 52 16.66 17.13 -15.51
N ILE A 53 16.43 15.82 -15.58
CA ILE A 53 16.93 14.86 -14.60
C ILE A 53 18.46 14.88 -14.56
N GLY A 54 19.13 14.87 -15.72
CA GLY A 54 20.59 14.95 -15.79
C GLY A 54 21.16 16.21 -15.13
N LYS A 55 20.53 17.38 -15.34
CA LYS A 55 20.90 18.61 -14.62
C LYS A 55 20.74 18.48 -13.11
N GLN A 56 19.60 17.93 -12.65
CA GLN A 56 19.33 17.75 -11.23
C GLN A 56 20.31 16.77 -10.57
N LEU A 57 20.68 15.68 -11.25
CA LEU A 57 21.72 14.75 -10.79
C LEU A 57 23.06 15.47 -10.58
N ASN A 58 23.45 16.37 -11.49
CA ASN A 58 24.70 17.13 -11.34
C ASN A 58 24.68 18.12 -10.17
N TYR A 59 23.53 18.74 -9.88
CA TYR A 59 23.37 19.60 -8.70
C TYR A 59 23.48 18.79 -7.41
N ILE A 60 22.73 17.69 -7.32
CA ILE A 60 22.75 16.79 -6.16
C ILE A 60 24.16 16.20 -5.92
N ARG A 61 24.84 15.75 -6.97
CA ARG A 61 26.21 15.22 -6.88
C ARG A 61 27.18 16.22 -6.25
N ARG A 62 27.05 17.50 -6.60
CA ARG A 62 27.89 18.57 -6.04
C ARG A 62 27.57 18.78 -4.57
N ASP A 63 26.29 18.87 -4.22
CA ASP A 63 25.88 19.12 -2.83
C ASP A 63 26.28 17.94 -1.93
N LEU A 64 26.17 16.70 -2.42
CA LEU A 64 26.71 15.51 -1.75
C LEU A 64 28.22 15.62 -1.53
N GLY A 65 28.99 16.03 -2.56
CA GLY A 65 30.44 16.20 -2.43
C GLY A 65 30.86 17.23 -1.39
N TYR A 66 30.08 18.30 -1.19
CA TYR A 66 30.35 19.23 -0.08
C TYR A 66 30.09 18.59 1.29
N ILE A 67 29.00 17.84 1.43
CA ILE A 67 28.68 17.13 2.67
C ILE A 67 29.75 16.07 2.97
N ASP A 68 30.20 15.32 1.96
CA ASP A 68 31.32 14.37 2.08
C ASP A 68 32.58 15.06 2.59
N ALA A 69 32.97 16.19 1.99
CA ALA A 69 34.14 16.94 2.44
C ALA A 69 34.01 17.48 3.88
N PHE A 70 32.81 17.90 4.29
CA PHE A 70 32.58 18.30 5.68
C PHE A 70 32.71 17.11 6.64
N MET A 71 32.16 15.95 6.28
CA MET A 71 32.27 14.74 7.10
C MET A 71 33.74 14.28 7.22
N GLU A 72 34.52 14.37 6.14
CA GLU A 72 35.97 14.08 6.15
C GLU A 72 36.76 15.03 7.05
N GLN A 73 36.34 16.29 7.18
CA GLN A 73 36.93 17.29 8.08
C GLN A 73 36.49 17.11 9.54
N GLY A 74 35.66 16.11 9.85
CA GLY A 74 35.21 15.80 11.21
C GLY A 74 33.93 16.48 11.65
N TYR A 75 33.20 17.18 10.76
CA TYR A 75 31.92 17.79 11.12
C TYR A 75 30.82 16.72 11.22
N THR A 76 30.14 16.70 12.37
CA THR A 76 29.11 15.70 12.66
C THR A 76 27.70 16.15 12.27
N LEU A 77 26.91 15.21 11.77
CA LEU A 77 25.48 15.39 11.50
C LEU A 77 24.64 14.94 12.70
N ARG A 78 23.48 15.57 12.89
CA ARG A 78 22.46 15.09 13.85
C ARG A 78 21.91 13.75 13.36
N ALA A 79 21.49 12.86 14.28
CA ALA A 79 20.95 11.54 13.94
C ALA A 79 19.89 11.58 12.82
N LYS A 80 18.91 12.50 12.92
CA LYS A 80 17.87 12.69 11.88
C LYS A 80 18.42 13.09 10.51
N GLN A 81 19.53 13.85 10.47
CA GLN A 81 20.19 14.22 9.22
C GLN A 81 20.96 13.05 8.62
N VAL A 82 21.52 12.15 9.45
CA VAL A 82 22.19 10.92 8.99
C VAL A 82 21.19 10.02 8.26
N ASP A 83 20.03 9.73 8.87
CA ASP A 83 18.99 8.91 8.26
C ASP A 83 18.46 9.52 6.95
N LEU A 84 18.24 10.85 6.97
CA LEU A 84 17.83 11.60 5.80
C LEU A 84 18.90 11.50 4.70
N LEU A 85 20.17 11.74 5.01
CA LEU A 85 21.27 11.69 4.06
C LEU A 85 21.40 10.31 3.42
N GLY A 86 21.25 9.23 4.18
CA GLY A 86 21.22 7.86 3.65
C GLY A 86 20.09 7.69 2.61
N THR A 87 18.90 8.19 2.92
CA THR A 87 17.76 8.19 1.98
C THR A 87 18.05 9.01 0.71
N LEU A 88 18.67 10.19 0.86
CA LEU A 88 19.01 11.07 -0.25
C LEU A 88 20.09 10.46 -1.17
N ARG A 89 21.10 9.79 -0.61
CA ARG A 89 22.14 9.05 -1.35
C ARG A 89 21.54 7.89 -2.14
N LYS A 90 20.74 7.03 -1.49
CA LYS A 90 20.05 5.93 -2.17
C LYS A 90 19.13 6.43 -3.29
N LEU A 91 18.41 7.53 -3.07
CA LEU A 91 17.60 8.16 -4.12
C LEU A 91 18.47 8.65 -5.29
N TYR A 92 19.61 9.29 -5.00
CA TYR A 92 20.54 9.76 -6.03
C TYR A 92 21.08 8.59 -6.86
N GLU A 93 21.55 7.53 -6.22
CA GLU A 93 22.06 6.31 -6.86
C GLU A 93 21.02 5.67 -7.78
N GLN A 94 19.80 5.47 -7.27
CA GLN A 94 18.70 4.91 -8.07
C GLN A 94 18.39 5.76 -9.30
N GLN A 95 18.37 7.09 -9.15
CA GLN A 95 18.06 8.01 -10.24
C GLN A 95 19.22 8.11 -11.25
N LEU A 96 20.46 8.04 -10.77
CA LEU A 96 21.65 7.98 -11.62
C LEU A 96 21.63 6.70 -12.45
N TYR A 97 21.44 5.54 -11.83
CA TYR A 97 21.33 4.25 -12.50
C TYR A 97 20.22 4.24 -13.57
N MET A 98 19.01 4.70 -13.22
CA MET A 98 17.91 4.78 -14.17
C MET A 98 18.22 5.72 -15.34
N HIS A 99 18.93 6.82 -15.07
CA HIS A 99 19.34 7.76 -16.11
C HIS A 99 20.39 7.16 -17.03
N THR A 100 21.49 6.62 -16.50
CA THR A 100 22.61 6.08 -17.29
C THR A 100 22.18 4.84 -18.08
N SER A 101 21.55 3.87 -17.42
CA SER A 101 21.11 2.58 -18.00
C SER A 101 19.84 2.68 -18.87
N ARG A 102 19.26 3.88 -19.01
CA ARG A 102 18.03 4.15 -19.78
C ARG A 102 16.84 3.25 -19.37
N THR A 103 16.73 2.96 -18.08
CA THR A 103 15.66 2.13 -17.51
C THR A 103 14.71 2.94 -16.62
N HIS A 104 13.47 2.49 -16.52
CA HIS A 104 12.47 3.03 -15.60
C HIS A 104 12.20 2.13 -14.39
N LYS A 105 12.97 1.04 -14.24
CA LYS A 105 12.84 0.06 -13.17
C LYS A 105 14.08 0.07 -12.31
N VAL A 106 13.86 0.03 -11.00
CA VAL A 106 14.89 -0.16 -9.98
C VAL A 106 14.21 -0.80 -8.77
N GLN A 107 14.91 -1.71 -8.11
CA GLN A 107 14.40 -2.36 -6.90
C GLN A 107 14.30 -1.34 -5.76
N ASP A 108 13.28 -1.48 -4.92
CA ASP A 108 13.00 -0.61 -3.76
C ASP A 108 13.04 0.88 -4.09
N ARG A 109 12.45 1.24 -5.24
CA ARG A 109 12.49 2.59 -5.77
C ARG A 109 11.92 3.59 -4.78
N ILE A 110 12.75 4.56 -4.38
CA ILE A 110 12.35 5.68 -3.54
C ILE A 110 11.56 6.69 -4.40
N VAL A 111 10.30 6.88 -4.05
CA VAL A 111 9.38 7.82 -4.71
C VAL A 111 9.00 9.00 -3.82
N SER A 112 9.24 8.90 -2.50
CA SER A 112 9.03 9.94 -1.50
C SER A 112 10.23 9.99 -0.55
N ILE A 113 10.76 11.18 -0.29
CA ILE A 113 11.87 11.36 0.68
C ILE A 113 11.34 11.27 2.10
N SER A 114 10.14 11.77 2.36
CA SER A 114 9.51 11.76 3.68
C SER A 114 8.95 10.39 4.08
N GLN A 115 8.69 9.52 3.10
CA GLN A 115 8.14 8.17 3.30
C GLN A 115 8.87 7.18 2.37
N PRO A 116 10.15 6.88 2.65
CA PRO A 116 11.00 6.10 1.75
C PRO A 116 10.59 4.64 1.63
N PHE A 117 9.72 4.12 2.51
CA PHE A 117 9.16 2.77 2.47
C PHE A 117 8.00 2.60 1.47
N ILE A 118 7.36 3.69 1.03
CA ILE A 118 6.27 3.60 0.06
C ILE A 118 6.82 3.17 -1.30
N ARG A 119 6.23 2.12 -1.89
CA ARG A 119 6.56 1.67 -3.24
C ARG A 119 5.53 2.09 -4.28
N PRO A 120 5.94 2.30 -5.53
CA PRO A 120 5.01 2.37 -6.65
C PRO A 120 4.38 0.99 -6.92
N ILE A 121 3.05 0.91 -6.89
CA ILE A 121 2.31 -0.33 -7.19
C ILE A 121 1.66 -0.19 -8.56
N VAL A 122 2.09 -1.01 -9.52
CA VAL A 122 1.52 -1.01 -10.88
C VAL A 122 0.12 -1.62 -10.85
N ARG A 123 -0.86 -0.89 -11.37
CA ARG A 123 -2.26 -1.33 -11.53
C ARG A 123 -2.58 -1.38 -13.02
N GLY A 124 -3.35 -2.38 -13.44
CA GLY A 124 -3.82 -2.51 -14.84
C GLY A 124 -4.86 -1.48 -15.27
N LYS A 125 -4.95 -0.32 -14.60
CA LYS A 125 -5.93 0.73 -14.90
C LYS A 125 -5.36 1.72 -15.91
N ALA A 126 -6.11 2.01 -16.97
CA ALA A 126 -5.65 2.87 -18.06
C ALA A 126 -5.32 4.31 -17.66
N LYS A 127 -6.09 4.91 -16.73
CA LYS A 127 -5.93 6.33 -16.33
C LYS A 127 -4.79 6.57 -15.34
N ASN A 128 -4.66 5.68 -14.35
CA ASN A 128 -3.66 5.75 -13.29
C ASN A 128 -2.94 4.40 -13.22
N PRO A 129 -1.84 4.21 -13.98
CA PRO A 129 -1.15 2.92 -14.08
C PRO A 129 -0.36 2.58 -12.81
N VAL A 130 -0.12 3.55 -11.92
CA VAL A 130 0.60 3.36 -10.66
C VAL A 130 -0.16 4.02 -9.52
N GLU A 131 -0.39 3.27 -8.46
CA GLU A 131 -0.96 3.75 -7.18
C GLU A 131 0.13 3.68 -6.09
N PHE A 132 -0.07 4.41 -5.00
CA PHE A 132 0.83 4.46 -3.85
C PHE A 132 0.05 4.20 -2.57
N GLY A 133 0.70 3.59 -1.58
CA GLY A 133 0.11 3.27 -0.28
C GLY A 133 0.21 1.78 0.04
N ALA A 134 -0.35 1.40 1.18
CA ALA A 134 -0.35 0.00 1.61
C ALA A 134 -1.25 -0.84 0.69
N LYS A 135 -0.70 -1.95 0.21
CA LYS A 135 -1.44 -3.03 -0.40
C LYS A 135 -2.07 -3.86 0.71
N LEU A 136 -3.40 -3.95 0.69
CA LEU A 136 -4.20 -4.61 1.72
C LEU A 136 -5.01 -5.75 1.09
N ASP A 137 -4.76 -6.96 1.56
CA ASP A 137 -5.59 -8.14 1.34
C ASP A 137 -6.51 -8.35 2.56
N MET A 138 -7.80 -8.52 2.28
CA MET A 138 -8.85 -8.53 3.29
C MET A 138 -9.85 -9.64 3.01
N GLY A 139 -10.03 -10.52 3.99
CA GLY A 139 -11.09 -11.54 4.01
C GLY A 139 -12.33 -11.05 4.75
N ILE A 140 -13.49 -11.59 4.42
CA ILE A 140 -14.73 -11.41 5.20
C ILE A 140 -15.30 -12.78 5.56
N THR A 141 -15.66 -12.96 6.83
CA THR A 141 -16.29 -14.18 7.34
C THR A 141 -17.40 -13.80 8.31
N ASN A 142 -18.62 -14.33 8.11
CA ASN A 142 -19.81 -13.98 8.89
C ASN A 142 -20.05 -12.46 8.98
N GLY A 143 -19.60 -11.76 7.93
CA GLY A 143 -19.65 -10.32 7.79
C GLY A 143 -18.64 -9.53 8.61
N TYR A 144 -17.66 -10.16 9.23
CA TYR A 144 -16.52 -9.49 9.88
C TYR A 144 -15.31 -9.50 8.97
N ALA A 145 -14.68 -8.33 8.82
CA ALA A 145 -13.48 -8.18 8.00
C ALA A 145 -12.22 -8.58 8.76
N ARG A 146 -11.26 -9.16 8.07
CA ARG A 146 -9.95 -9.55 8.59
C ARG A 146 -8.87 -9.08 7.64
N ILE A 147 -7.77 -8.58 8.19
CA ILE A 147 -6.58 -8.26 7.42
C ILE A 147 -5.81 -9.56 7.23
N GLU A 148 -5.74 -10.06 6.00
CA GLU A 148 -5.00 -11.29 5.70
C GLU A 148 -3.53 -10.99 5.38
N LYS A 149 -3.28 -9.91 4.64
CA LYS A 149 -1.93 -9.40 4.41
C LYS A 149 -1.97 -7.90 4.21
N ILE A 150 -0.96 -7.22 4.72
CA ILE A 150 -0.73 -5.80 4.46
C ILE A 150 0.76 -5.57 4.23
N SER A 151 1.09 -4.79 3.21
CA SER A 151 2.48 -4.44 2.91
C SER A 151 2.55 -3.17 2.06
N PHE A 152 3.62 -2.39 2.20
CA PHE A 152 3.93 -1.30 1.28
C PHE A 152 4.64 -1.78 0.01
N ASP A 153 5.14 -3.01 0.01
CA ASP A 153 5.72 -3.65 -1.15
C ASP A 153 4.67 -4.34 -2.01
N ALA A 154 4.97 -4.47 -3.30
CA ALA A 154 4.15 -5.23 -4.21
C ALA A 154 4.33 -6.73 -3.91
N TYR A 155 3.23 -7.43 -3.69
CA TYR A 155 3.21 -8.90 -3.58
C TYR A 155 2.12 -9.50 -4.46
N ASN A 156 2.26 -10.79 -4.77
CA ASN A 156 1.22 -11.55 -5.46
C ASN A 156 0.12 -11.93 -4.46
N GLU A 157 -1.08 -11.40 -4.68
CA GLU A 157 -2.25 -11.66 -3.82
C GLU A 157 -2.58 -13.16 -3.76
N SER A 158 -2.38 -13.88 -4.88
CA SER A 158 -2.75 -15.31 -4.95
C SER A 158 -2.02 -16.21 -3.94
N GLU A 159 -0.85 -15.80 -3.47
CA GLU A 159 -0.06 -16.52 -2.46
C GLU A 159 -0.66 -16.40 -1.06
N CYS A 160 -1.63 -15.50 -0.85
CA CYS A 160 -2.21 -15.25 0.47
C CYS A 160 -3.37 -16.21 0.80
N LEU A 161 -3.93 -16.92 -0.19
CA LEU A 161 -5.12 -17.75 -0.01
C LEU A 161 -4.91 -18.87 1.01
N ILE A 162 -3.84 -19.65 0.85
CA ILE A 162 -3.58 -20.80 1.72
C ILE A 162 -3.39 -20.33 3.16
N VAL A 163 -2.63 -19.26 3.37
CA VAL A 163 -2.41 -18.65 4.68
C VAL A 163 -3.74 -18.17 5.29
N ALA A 164 -4.61 -17.52 4.50
CA ALA A 164 -5.91 -17.08 4.97
C ALA A 164 -6.83 -18.25 5.35
N VAL A 165 -6.80 -19.36 4.59
CA VAL A 165 -7.58 -20.57 4.85
C VAL A 165 -7.09 -21.31 6.10
N GLU A 166 -5.78 -21.48 6.28
CA GLU A 166 -5.24 -22.10 7.50
C GLU A 166 -5.56 -21.26 8.74
N ARG A 167 -5.42 -19.94 8.67
CA ARG A 167 -5.85 -19.04 9.76
C ARG A 167 -7.35 -19.10 10.02
N TYR A 168 -8.17 -19.36 9.00
CA TYR A 168 -9.60 -19.61 9.20
C TYR A 168 -9.80 -20.89 10.01
N LYS A 169 -9.12 -21.99 9.65
CA LYS A 169 -9.20 -23.26 10.36
C LYS A 169 -8.74 -23.14 11.80
N GLU A 170 -7.62 -22.47 12.06
CA GLU A 170 -7.13 -22.22 13.43
C GLU A 170 -8.18 -21.54 14.32
N ARG A 171 -9.00 -20.65 13.74
CA ARG A 171 -10.04 -19.92 14.48
C ARG A 171 -11.35 -20.68 14.61
N MET A 172 -11.76 -21.39 13.56
CA MET A 172 -13.09 -22.02 13.48
C MET A 172 -13.05 -23.51 13.85
N GLY A 173 -11.86 -24.11 13.96
CA GLY A 173 -11.65 -25.55 14.16
C GLY A 173 -11.91 -26.40 12.91
N VAL A 174 -12.39 -25.80 11.82
CA VAL A 174 -12.79 -26.49 10.59
C VAL A 174 -12.33 -25.72 9.35
N TYR A 175 -12.11 -26.43 8.25
CA TYR A 175 -11.91 -25.80 6.95
C TYR A 175 -13.23 -25.21 6.41
N PRO A 176 -13.17 -24.13 5.62
CA PRO A 176 -14.38 -23.56 5.02
C PRO A 176 -14.90 -24.48 3.91
N GLU A 177 -16.21 -24.63 3.81
CA GLU A 177 -16.85 -25.39 2.71
C GLU A 177 -16.52 -24.77 1.34
N ARG A 178 -16.48 -23.44 1.26
CA ARG A 178 -16.16 -22.69 0.04
C ARG A 178 -15.32 -21.47 0.32
N VAL A 179 -14.50 -21.09 -0.65
CA VAL A 179 -13.73 -19.85 -0.67
C VAL A 179 -14.13 -19.03 -1.89
N LEU A 180 -14.53 -17.78 -1.65
CA LEU A 180 -14.90 -16.83 -2.69
C LEU A 180 -13.75 -15.87 -2.92
N ALA A 181 -13.09 -15.97 -4.07
CA ALA A 181 -11.90 -15.19 -4.37
C ALA A 181 -11.86 -14.71 -5.82
N ASP A 182 -11.06 -13.68 -6.07
CA ASP A 182 -10.82 -13.17 -7.41
C ASP A 182 -10.08 -14.19 -8.28
N LYS A 183 -10.18 -14.03 -9.60
CA LYS A 183 -9.57 -14.93 -10.59
C LYS A 183 -8.06 -15.13 -10.36
N ILE A 184 -7.35 -14.11 -9.87
CA ILE A 184 -5.89 -14.20 -9.60
C ILE A 184 -5.56 -15.29 -8.58
N TYR A 185 -6.44 -15.57 -7.63
CA TYR A 185 -6.27 -16.61 -6.61
C TYR A 185 -6.44 -18.03 -7.14
N ARG A 186 -6.99 -18.20 -8.36
CA ARG A 186 -7.16 -19.50 -9.00
C ARG A 186 -5.88 -19.92 -9.71
N ASN A 187 -4.81 -20.16 -8.97
CA ASN A 187 -3.58 -20.77 -9.50
C ASN A 187 -3.60 -22.30 -9.24
N ARG A 188 -2.70 -23.06 -9.88
CA ARG A 188 -2.66 -24.53 -9.76
C ARG A 188 -2.45 -24.99 -8.31
N THR A 189 -1.59 -24.30 -7.58
CA THR A 189 -1.27 -24.59 -6.17
C THR A 189 -2.50 -24.47 -5.28
N ASN A 190 -3.20 -23.35 -5.35
CA ASN A 190 -4.42 -23.09 -4.58
C ASN A 190 -5.55 -24.06 -4.95
N LEU A 191 -5.67 -24.40 -6.25
CA LEU A 191 -6.67 -25.37 -6.71
C LEU A 191 -6.39 -26.78 -6.18
N SER A 192 -5.14 -27.24 -6.16
CA SER A 192 -4.77 -28.55 -5.61
C SER A 192 -5.04 -28.59 -4.11
N TYR A 193 -4.54 -27.58 -3.38
CA TYR A 193 -4.72 -27.45 -1.94
C TYR A 193 -6.21 -27.45 -1.54
N CYS A 194 -7.03 -26.64 -2.22
CA CYS A 194 -8.47 -26.63 -1.96
C CYS A 194 -9.12 -27.98 -2.27
N LYS A 195 -8.74 -28.64 -3.37
CA LYS A 195 -9.29 -29.94 -3.75
C LYS A 195 -8.96 -31.05 -2.76
N GLU A 196 -7.71 -31.10 -2.28
CA GLU A 196 -7.24 -32.08 -1.28
C GLU A 196 -8.02 -31.97 0.03
N LEU A 197 -8.41 -30.75 0.42
CA LEU A 197 -9.14 -30.47 1.65
C LEU A 197 -10.67 -30.42 1.47
N GLY A 198 -11.18 -30.73 0.26
CA GLY A 198 -12.61 -30.67 -0.04
C GLY A 198 -13.22 -29.27 -0.06
N ILE A 199 -12.39 -28.22 -0.16
CA ILE A 199 -12.80 -26.82 -0.19
C ILE A 199 -13.19 -26.41 -1.61
N ARG A 200 -14.39 -25.86 -1.79
CA ARG A 200 -14.86 -25.36 -3.07
C ARG A 200 -14.36 -23.93 -3.35
N LEU A 201 -13.35 -23.79 -4.21
CA LEU A 201 -12.90 -22.46 -4.68
C LEU A 201 -13.80 -21.96 -5.83
N SER A 202 -14.51 -20.85 -5.63
CA SER A 202 -15.49 -20.33 -6.62
C SER A 202 -14.84 -19.78 -7.89
N GLY A 203 -15.53 -19.88 -9.01
CA GLY A 203 -15.11 -19.34 -10.31
C GLY A 203 -14.82 -20.41 -11.37
N PRO A 204 -14.55 -19.99 -12.62
CA PRO A 204 -14.44 -20.90 -13.76
C PRO A 204 -13.19 -21.77 -13.70
N SER A 205 -13.24 -22.96 -14.29
CA SER A 205 -12.07 -23.85 -14.41
C SER A 205 -10.88 -23.13 -15.03
N LEU A 206 -9.67 -23.51 -14.62
CA LEU A 206 -8.45 -22.94 -15.19
C LEU A 206 -8.30 -23.36 -16.67
N GLY A 207 -8.04 -22.42 -17.57
CA GLY A 207 -7.82 -22.68 -18.99
C GLY A 207 -9.07 -22.50 -19.86
N ARG A 208 -9.08 -23.17 -21.02
CA ARG A 208 -10.20 -23.08 -21.97
C ARG A 208 -11.42 -23.82 -21.40
N PRO A 209 -12.61 -23.19 -21.39
CA PRO A 209 -13.84 -23.89 -21.00
C PRO A 209 -14.04 -25.16 -21.84
N LYS A 210 -14.42 -26.27 -21.22
CA LYS A 210 -14.77 -27.50 -21.95
C LYS A 210 -16.10 -27.28 -22.70
N LYS A 211 -16.25 -27.85 -23.90
CA LYS A 211 -17.45 -27.71 -24.74
C LYS A 211 -18.75 -28.08 -24.00
N ASP A 212 -18.71 -29.07 -23.12
CA ASP A 212 -19.89 -29.62 -22.43
C ASP A 212 -19.95 -29.31 -20.93
N GLN A 213 -19.26 -28.25 -20.48
CA GLN A 213 -19.28 -27.89 -19.06
C GLN A 213 -20.66 -27.34 -18.67
N LYS A 214 -21.47 -28.15 -17.99
CA LYS A 214 -22.67 -27.66 -17.30
C LYS A 214 -22.23 -26.77 -16.14
N ILE A 215 -22.25 -25.46 -16.36
CA ILE A 215 -22.03 -24.46 -15.33
C ILE A 215 -23.35 -24.30 -14.57
N ASP A 216 -23.34 -24.51 -13.26
CA ASP A 216 -24.47 -24.17 -12.40
C ASP A 216 -24.56 -22.64 -12.26
N LYS A 217 -25.32 -22.03 -13.17
CA LYS A 217 -25.53 -20.58 -13.22
C LYS A 217 -26.15 -20.02 -11.94
N LYS A 218 -26.95 -20.81 -11.21
CA LYS A 218 -27.57 -20.36 -9.95
C LYS A 218 -26.51 -20.26 -8.86
N GLN A 219 -25.66 -21.27 -8.74
CA GLN A 219 -24.56 -21.26 -7.78
C GLN A 219 -23.53 -20.17 -8.10
N GLU A 220 -23.17 -20.00 -9.38
CA GLU A 220 -22.25 -18.92 -9.80
C GLU A 220 -22.83 -17.52 -9.52
N TYR A 221 -24.13 -17.33 -9.72
CA TYR A 221 -24.79 -16.09 -9.36
C TYR A 221 -24.75 -15.84 -7.85
N SER A 222 -25.09 -16.84 -7.02
CA SER A 222 -25.03 -16.73 -5.57
C SER A 222 -23.62 -16.43 -5.07
N ASP A 223 -22.61 -17.17 -5.54
CA ASP A 223 -21.21 -16.94 -5.19
C ASP A 223 -20.75 -15.52 -5.58
N ASN A 224 -21.21 -15.01 -6.73
CA ASN A 224 -20.92 -13.63 -7.13
C ASN A 224 -21.61 -12.60 -6.23
N CYS A 225 -22.86 -12.82 -5.84
CA CYS A 225 -23.57 -11.96 -4.89
C CYS A 225 -22.87 -11.91 -3.53
N ASP A 226 -22.37 -13.04 -3.04
CA ASP A 226 -21.65 -13.12 -1.78
C ASP A 226 -20.26 -12.50 -1.87
N ARG A 227 -19.56 -12.68 -3.01
CA ARG A 227 -18.25 -12.04 -3.26
C ARG A 227 -18.31 -10.51 -3.19
N VAL A 228 -19.45 -9.91 -3.56
CA VAL A 228 -19.69 -8.46 -3.44
C VAL A 228 -19.59 -7.98 -1.99
N GLU A 229 -19.74 -8.85 -0.98
CA GLU A 229 -19.56 -8.46 0.42
C GLU A 229 -18.15 -7.90 0.69
N VAL A 230 -17.10 -8.50 0.11
CA VAL A 230 -15.71 -8.02 0.24
C VAL A 230 -15.55 -6.63 -0.36
N GLU A 231 -16.09 -6.40 -1.57
CA GLU A 231 -16.07 -5.09 -2.22
C GLU A 231 -16.85 -4.03 -1.43
N ARG A 232 -18.00 -4.41 -0.87
CA ARG A 232 -18.78 -3.57 0.04
C ARG A 232 -17.99 -3.23 1.30
N GLY A 233 -17.29 -4.19 1.88
CA GLY A 233 -16.40 -3.99 3.02
C GLY A 233 -15.29 -2.97 2.73
N PHE A 234 -14.59 -3.10 1.60
CA PHE A 234 -13.58 -2.12 1.17
C PHE A 234 -14.19 -0.73 0.95
N SER A 235 -15.35 -0.65 0.31
CA SER A 235 -16.07 0.61 0.08
C SER A 235 -16.46 1.28 1.40
N LEU A 236 -16.96 0.49 2.35
CA LEU A 236 -17.34 0.96 3.68
C LEU A 236 -16.12 1.47 4.46
N ALA A 237 -15.05 0.69 4.52
CA ALA A 237 -13.79 1.06 5.18
C ALA A 237 -13.24 2.39 4.63
N LYS A 238 -13.27 2.56 3.30
CA LYS A 238 -12.81 3.80 2.63
C LYS A 238 -13.69 5.00 2.92
N ARG A 239 -15.02 4.84 2.84
CA ARG A 239 -15.96 5.98 2.94
C ARG A 239 -16.27 6.40 4.38
N LYS A 240 -16.30 5.46 5.32
CA LYS A 240 -16.78 5.71 6.69
C LYS A 240 -15.71 5.55 7.77
N PHE A 241 -14.69 4.72 7.54
CA PHE A 241 -13.71 4.39 8.58
C PHE A 241 -12.31 4.97 8.32
N GLY A 242 -12.08 5.71 7.23
CA GLY A 242 -10.85 6.48 7.04
C GLY A 242 -9.81 5.83 6.12
N LEU A 243 -10.05 4.63 5.60
CA LEU A 243 -9.10 3.91 4.72
C LEU A 243 -8.81 4.65 3.40
N ARG A 244 -9.62 5.67 3.04
CA ARG A 244 -9.39 6.51 1.86
C ARG A 244 -8.22 7.49 2.01
N LEU A 245 -7.93 7.96 3.23
CA LEU A 245 -6.92 8.99 3.47
C LEU A 245 -6.17 8.72 4.77
N ILE A 246 -4.98 8.15 4.63
CA ILE A 246 -4.06 7.90 5.73
C ILE A 246 -3.10 9.09 5.83
N ARG A 247 -3.06 9.73 7.01
CA ARG A 247 -2.26 10.96 7.25
C ARG A 247 -0.95 10.70 7.98
N THR A 248 -0.76 9.49 8.50
CA THR A 248 0.45 9.07 9.20
C THR A 248 1.63 9.05 8.23
N ARG A 249 2.83 9.29 8.77
CA ARG A 249 4.05 9.38 7.96
C ARG A 249 4.99 8.20 8.15
N LEU A 250 5.02 7.58 9.33
CA LEU A 250 5.81 6.39 9.62
C LEU A 250 5.12 5.12 9.11
N GLU A 251 5.91 4.10 8.81
CA GLU A 251 5.43 2.82 8.29
C GLU A 251 4.54 2.13 9.32
N GLU A 252 5.06 1.95 10.53
CA GLU A 252 4.43 1.25 11.64
C GLU A 252 3.11 1.93 12.02
N THR A 253 3.15 3.26 12.19
CA THR A 253 1.94 4.01 12.54
C THR A 253 0.88 3.93 11.44
N SER A 254 1.30 3.87 10.17
CA SER A 254 0.36 3.71 9.06
C SER A 254 -0.30 2.33 9.06
N LEU A 255 0.47 1.27 9.33
CA LEU A 255 -0.08 -0.08 9.50
C LEU A 255 -1.04 -0.17 10.69
N CYS A 256 -0.65 0.40 11.84
CA CYS A 256 -1.50 0.45 13.03
C CYS A 256 -2.82 1.18 12.76
N VAL A 257 -2.78 2.34 12.09
CA VAL A 257 -3.98 3.10 11.76
C VAL A 257 -4.89 2.34 10.79
N ILE A 258 -4.33 1.64 9.80
CA ILE A 258 -5.13 0.77 8.91
C ILE A 258 -5.79 -0.35 9.71
N ALA A 259 -5.06 -1.01 10.62
CA ALA A 259 -5.61 -2.04 11.48
C ALA A 259 -6.75 -1.52 12.36
N LEU A 260 -6.57 -0.34 12.97
CA LEU A 260 -7.60 0.33 13.76
C LEU A 260 -8.85 0.63 12.94
N PHE A 261 -8.72 1.05 11.68
CA PHE A 261 -9.90 1.30 10.82
C PHE A 261 -10.72 0.03 10.58
N ILE A 262 -10.06 -1.11 10.35
CA ILE A 262 -10.75 -2.40 10.18
C ILE A 262 -11.36 -2.88 11.50
N LEU A 263 -10.66 -2.69 12.62
CA LEU A 263 -11.18 -2.98 13.96
C LEU A 263 -12.45 -2.18 14.25
N THR A 264 -12.41 -0.86 14.06
CA THR A 264 -13.57 0.03 14.28
C THR A 264 -14.73 -0.33 13.36
N MET A 265 -14.45 -0.74 12.12
CA MET A 265 -15.48 -1.24 11.20
C MET A 265 -16.19 -2.50 11.75
N ASN A 266 -15.42 -3.45 12.29
CA ASN A 266 -15.98 -4.63 12.93
C ASN A 266 -16.75 -4.30 14.21
N LEU A 267 -16.21 -3.43 15.07
CA LEU A 267 -16.86 -3.00 16.31
C LEU A 267 -18.20 -2.32 16.03
N SER A 268 -18.27 -1.43 15.03
CA SER A 268 -19.52 -0.81 14.61
C SER A 268 -20.58 -1.84 14.22
N LYS A 269 -20.19 -2.94 13.57
CA LYS A 269 -21.09 -4.04 13.24
C LYS A 269 -21.53 -4.82 14.49
N VAL A 270 -20.63 -5.09 15.43
CA VAL A 270 -20.96 -5.74 16.71
C VAL A 270 -21.96 -4.88 17.49
N SER A 271 -21.70 -3.58 17.64
CA SER A 271 -22.58 -2.65 18.34
C SER A 271 -23.98 -2.62 17.71
N LEU A 272 -24.08 -2.59 16.37
CA LEU A 272 -25.36 -2.64 15.69
C LEU A 272 -26.10 -3.97 15.96
N ARG A 273 -25.40 -5.11 15.94
CA ARG A 273 -26.01 -6.41 16.25
C ARG A 273 -26.56 -6.45 17.67
N ILE A 274 -25.77 -6.01 18.66
CA ILE A 274 -26.20 -5.93 20.07
C ILE A 274 -27.44 -5.04 20.21
N PHE A 275 -27.42 -3.88 19.57
CA PHE A 275 -28.55 -2.95 19.60
C PHE A 275 -29.83 -3.56 18.99
N LEU A 276 -29.71 -4.23 17.84
CA LEU A 276 -30.86 -4.89 17.20
C LEU A 276 -31.39 -6.06 18.03
N THR A 277 -30.51 -6.87 18.63
CA THR A 277 -30.93 -7.95 19.54
C THR A 277 -31.62 -7.42 20.78
N PHE A 278 -31.17 -6.28 21.31
CA PHE A 278 -31.81 -5.62 22.44
C PHE A 278 -33.21 -5.10 22.08
N ILE A 279 -33.39 -4.49 20.91
CA ILE A 279 -34.72 -4.08 20.42
C ILE A 279 -35.64 -5.29 20.25
N GLN A 280 -35.16 -6.38 19.66
CA GLN A 280 -35.95 -7.61 19.48
C GLN A 280 -36.37 -8.22 20.82
N TRP A 281 -35.48 -8.19 21.81
CA TRP A 281 -35.80 -8.64 23.17
C TRP A 281 -36.87 -7.78 23.83
N MET A 282 -36.79 -6.45 23.71
CA MET A 282 -37.83 -5.55 24.24
C MET A 282 -39.17 -5.68 23.52
N GLY A 283 -39.17 -5.98 22.22
CA GLY A 283 -40.38 -6.13 21.40
C GLY A 283 -41.03 -7.51 21.46
N SER A 284 -40.40 -8.50 22.08
CA SER A 284 -40.99 -9.83 22.24
C SER A 284 -42.03 -9.82 23.37
N PRO A 285 -43.27 -10.30 23.16
CA PRO A 285 -44.26 -10.35 24.23
C PRO A 285 -43.73 -11.25 25.36
N ARG A 286 -43.76 -10.73 26.61
CA ARG A 286 -43.54 -11.56 27.79
C ARG A 286 -44.70 -12.54 27.87
N ILE A 287 -44.47 -13.78 27.49
CA ILE A 287 -45.42 -14.86 27.78
C ILE A 287 -45.34 -15.07 29.30
N GLU A 288 -46.27 -14.46 30.03
CA GLU A 288 -46.51 -14.86 31.42
C GLU A 288 -46.91 -16.34 31.41
N PRO A 289 -46.30 -17.18 32.25
CA PRO A 289 -46.76 -18.55 32.40
C PRO A 289 -48.19 -18.49 32.94
N LEU A 290 -49.14 -18.97 32.15
CA LEU A 290 -50.48 -19.31 32.64
C LEU A 290 -50.30 -20.31 33.79
N MET A 291 -50.30 -19.82 35.03
CA MET A 291 -50.64 -20.63 36.18
C MET A 291 -52.07 -21.10 35.96
N LYS A 292 -52.23 -22.37 35.60
CA LYS A 292 -53.52 -23.03 35.68
C LYS A 292 -53.81 -23.40 37.15
N PRO A 293 -55.08 -23.26 37.58
CA PRO A 293 -55.49 -23.35 38.98
C PRO A 293 -55.28 -24.73 39.60
#